data_AF-A0A3N9VJX1-F1
#
_entry.id   AF-A0A3N9VJX1-F1
#
_cell.length_a   1.000
_cell.length_b   1.000
_cell.length_c   1.000
_cell.angle_alpha   90.00
_cell.angle_beta   90.00
_cell.angle_gamma   90.00
#
_symmetry.space_group_name_H-M   'P 1'
#
loop_
_entity.id
_entity.type
_entity.pdbx_description
1 polymer ?
#
loop_
_entity_poly.entity_id
_entity_poly.type
_entity_poly.pdbx_seq_one_letter_code
_entity_poly.pdbx_strand_id
1 'polypeptide(L)'
;MVFRWLEEGSFDERLPEVAALRGVQQPEEYHGEGDAFVHTLLAMEAVDDDEDPRVFWGALLHDIGKSEKTFFDGSRWRSVGHAEAGAQLIPTIMERLELPELASDVEWLVRHHLFHFSWNLGSDIRLTRNQRRFMEHPLFPCLLQVCLADADASHGLSDKGSKIRLIAEIFEEEYCKGET
;
A
#
# COMPACT_ATOMS: atom_id res chain seq x y z
N MET A 1 12.26 -7.13 -10.06
CA MET A 1 13.43 -6.25 -9.72
C MET A 1 13.93 -6.43 -8.29
N VAL A 2 13.06 -6.32 -7.27
CA VAL A 2 13.40 -6.46 -5.84
C VAL A 2 14.10 -7.78 -5.49
N PHE A 3 13.57 -8.92 -5.97
CA PHE A 3 14.16 -10.24 -5.68
C PHE A 3 15.60 -10.38 -6.19
N ARG A 4 15.91 -9.77 -7.34
CA ARG A 4 17.30 -9.73 -7.84
C ARG A 4 18.22 -8.96 -6.89
N TRP A 5 17.78 -7.80 -6.39
CA TRP A 5 18.58 -7.04 -5.42
C TRP A 5 18.80 -7.79 -4.11
N LEU A 6 17.83 -8.60 -3.68
CA LEU A 6 17.98 -9.49 -2.52
C LEU A 6 19.00 -10.59 -2.79
N GLU A 7 18.92 -11.28 -3.93
CA GLU A 7 19.86 -12.34 -4.32
C GLU A 7 21.29 -11.83 -4.47
N GLU A 8 21.46 -10.63 -5.02
CA GLU A 8 22.77 -9.99 -5.23
C GLU A 8 23.32 -9.32 -3.95
N GLY A 9 22.52 -9.23 -2.88
CA GLY A 9 22.90 -8.60 -1.63
C GLY A 9 23.01 -7.06 -1.69
N SER A 10 22.43 -6.42 -2.70
CA SER A 10 22.45 -4.95 -2.87
C SER A 10 21.16 -4.27 -2.39
N PHE A 11 20.17 -5.03 -1.91
CA PHE A 11 18.86 -4.51 -1.50
C PHE A 11 18.96 -3.44 -0.40
N ASP A 12 19.68 -3.71 0.69
CA ASP A 12 19.72 -2.84 1.86
C ASP A 12 20.36 -1.48 1.58
N GLU A 13 21.34 -1.44 0.67
CA GLU A 13 21.98 -0.20 0.24
C GLU A 13 21.03 0.66 -0.62
N ARG A 14 20.23 0.00 -1.47
CA ARG A 14 19.30 0.68 -2.38
C ARG A 14 18.03 1.16 -1.68
N LEU A 15 17.47 0.32 -0.81
CA LEU A 15 16.21 0.51 -0.11
C LEU A 15 16.36 0.29 1.41
N PRO A 16 17.19 1.09 2.10
CA PRO A 16 17.35 0.99 3.54
C PRO A 16 16.03 1.17 4.31
N GLU A 17 15.08 1.95 3.77
CA GLU A 17 13.78 2.20 4.39
C GLU A 17 12.88 0.95 4.38
N VAL A 18 12.97 0.13 3.33
CA VAL A 18 12.27 -1.17 3.29
C VAL A 18 13.01 -2.18 4.17
N ALA A 19 14.36 -2.21 4.12
CA ALA A 19 15.15 -3.09 4.97
C ALA A 19 14.92 -2.83 6.47
N ALA A 20 14.61 -1.59 6.86
CA ALA A 20 14.26 -1.20 8.22
C ALA A 20 12.93 -1.78 8.72
N LEU A 21 12.12 -2.39 7.84
CA LEU A 21 10.91 -3.11 8.24
C LEU A 21 11.21 -4.49 8.85
N ARG A 22 12.45 -5.00 8.75
CA ARG A 22 12.81 -6.30 9.33
C ARG A 22 12.67 -6.26 10.85
N GLY A 23 11.93 -7.23 11.39
CA GLY A 23 11.60 -7.35 12.80
C GLY A 23 10.46 -6.43 13.26
N VAL A 24 9.92 -5.57 12.38
CA VAL A 24 8.82 -4.67 12.73
C VAL A 24 7.54 -5.50 12.83
N GLN A 25 7.03 -5.58 14.06
CA GLN A 25 5.91 -6.43 14.42
C GLN A 25 4.58 -5.88 13.91
N GLN A 26 3.72 -6.78 13.48
CA GLN A 26 2.34 -6.49 13.09
C GLN A 26 1.34 -7.22 14.00
N PRO A 27 0.07 -6.76 14.09
CA PRO A 27 -0.95 -7.48 14.84
C PRO A 27 -1.29 -8.83 14.17
N GLU A 28 -0.89 -9.93 14.82
CA GLU A 28 -1.03 -11.32 14.33
C GLU A 28 -2.45 -11.70 13.85
N GLU A 29 -3.49 -11.11 14.44
CA GLU A 29 -4.90 -11.35 14.05
C GLU A 29 -5.16 -11.01 12.57
N TYR A 30 -4.53 -9.95 12.07
CA TYR A 30 -4.71 -9.45 10.70
C TYR A 30 -3.49 -9.73 9.81
N HIS A 31 -2.34 -9.96 10.44
CA HIS A 31 -1.02 -10.10 9.83
C HIS A 31 -0.32 -11.34 10.41
N GLY A 32 -0.80 -12.53 10.07
CA GLY A 32 -0.28 -13.81 10.52
C GLY A 32 1.12 -14.13 10.00
N GLU A 33 1.60 -13.41 8.98
CA GLU A 33 3.00 -13.36 8.58
C GLU A 33 3.90 -12.67 9.62
N GLY A 34 3.32 -11.82 10.47
CA GLY A 34 3.91 -11.22 11.67
C GLY A 34 4.89 -10.05 11.41
N ASP A 35 5.69 -10.13 10.36
CA ASP A 35 6.79 -9.21 10.07
C ASP A 35 6.47 -8.28 8.88
N ALA A 36 6.66 -6.96 9.06
CA ALA A 36 6.31 -5.98 8.03
C ALA A 36 7.21 -6.05 6.78
N PHE A 37 8.46 -6.51 6.90
CA PHE A 37 9.32 -6.73 5.73
C PHE A 37 8.83 -7.95 4.94
N VAL A 38 8.51 -9.05 5.63
CA VAL A 38 7.92 -10.24 4.99
C VAL A 38 6.60 -9.90 4.30
N HIS A 39 5.72 -9.16 4.98
CA HIS A 39 4.47 -8.66 4.40
C HIS A 39 4.69 -7.85 3.12
N THR A 40 5.67 -6.94 3.14
CA THR A 40 6.01 -6.12 1.96
C THR A 40 6.47 -7.00 0.79
N LEU A 41 7.28 -8.03 1.05
CA LEU A 41 7.72 -8.96 0.00
C LEU A 41 6.56 -9.79 -0.56
N LEU A 42 5.64 -10.26 0.29
CA LEU A 42 4.42 -10.96 -0.15
C LEU A 42 3.53 -10.05 -1.01
N ALA A 43 3.40 -8.78 -0.66
CA ALA A 43 2.66 -7.82 -1.49
C ALA A 43 3.31 -7.66 -2.86
N MET A 44 4.64 -7.71 -2.95
CA MET A 44 5.33 -7.68 -4.24
C MET A 44 5.14 -8.93 -5.08
N GLU A 45 4.86 -10.09 -4.49
CA GLU A 45 4.49 -11.31 -5.23
C GLU A 45 3.11 -11.19 -5.88
N ALA A 46 2.24 -10.31 -5.36
CA ALA A 46 0.90 -10.06 -5.88
C ALA A 46 0.86 -8.93 -6.95
N VAL A 47 1.98 -8.25 -7.21
CA VAL A 47 2.09 -7.24 -8.27
C VAL A 47 2.62 -7.88 -9.54
N ASP A 48 1.88 -7.75 -10.64
CA ASP A 48 2.30 -8.26 -11.95
C ASP A 48 3.54 -7.52 -12.49
N ASP A 49 4.41 -8.24 -13.20
CA ASP A 49 5.65 -7.69 -13.77
C ASP A 49 5.41 -6.63 -14.87
N ASP A 50 4.26 -6.68 -15.55
CA ASP A 50 3.84 -5.76 -16.61
C ASP A 50 2.97 -4.59 -16.10
N GLU A 51 2.83 -4.46 -14.78
CA GLU A 51 2.01 -3.43 -14.15
C GLU A 51 2.63 -2.03 -14.24
N ASP A 52 1.80 -1.00 -14.08
CA ASP A 52 2.26 0.38 -14.02
C ASP A 52 3.37 0.54 -12.96
N PRO A 53 4.52 1.18 -13.28
CA PRO A 53 5.63 1.33 -12.33
C PRO A 53 5.23 2.03 -11.03
N ARG A 54 4.18 2.87 -11.06
CA ARG A 54 3.64 3.53 -9.87
C ARG A 54 3.01 2.53 -8.89
N VAL A 55 2.39 1.47 -9.39
CA VAL A 55 1.84 0.38 -8.56
C VAL A 55 2.98 -0.41 -7.92
N PHE A 56 3.99 -0.78 -8.69
CA PHE A 56 5.18 -1.47 -8.17
C PHE A 56 5.81 -0.70 -7.02
N TRP A 57 6.10 0.60 -7.22
CA TRP A 57 6.73 1.43 -6.19
C TRP A 57 5.77 1.75 -5.04
N GLY A 58 4.49 1.96 -5.32
CA GLY A 58 3.45 2.16 -4.32
C GLY A 58 3.33 0.97 -3.38
N ALA A 59 3.29 -0.26 -3.92
CA ALA A 59 3.22 -1.49 -3.13
C ALA A 59 4.51 -1.73 -2.33
N LEU A 60 5.68 -1.57 -2.95
CA LEU A 60 6.96 -1.78 -2.28
C LEU A 60 7.18 -0.81 -1.10
N LEU A 61 6.64 0.40 -1.20
CA LEU A 61 6.90 1.48 -0.26
C LEU A 61 5.71 1.82 0.66
N HIS A 62 4.56 1.17 0.51
CA HIS A 62 3.32 1.56 1.21
C HIS A 62 3.50 1.65 2.74
N ASP A 63 4.29 0.74 3.31
CA ASP A 63 4.41 0.52 4.74
C ASP A 63 5.73 1.00 5.37
N ILE A 64 6.64 1.63 4.62
CA ILE A 64 7.99 1.97 5.13
C ILE A 64 7.97 2.84 6.39
N GLY A 65 6.92 3.64 6.58
CA GLY A 65 6.73 4.44 7.80
C GLY A 65 6.48 3.62 9.06
N LYS A 66 6.17 2.31 8.95
CA LYS A 66 5.99 1.42 10.10
C LYS A 66 7.29 1.24 10.90
N SER A 67 8.45 1.34 10.26
CA SER A 67 9.76 1.25 10.92
C SER A 67 9.90 2.26 12.08
N GLU A 68 9.38 3.48 11.91
CA GLU A 68 9.43 4.52 12.93
C GLU A 68 8.17 4.62 13.79
N LYS A 69 7.02 4.23 13.23
CA LYS A 69 5.70 4.48 13.86
C LYS A 69 5.13 3.27 14.60
N THR A 70 5.77 2.11 14.53
CA THR A 70 5.26 0.91 15.20
C THR A 70 5.61 0.90 16.68
N PHE A 71 4.59 0.71 17.51
CA PHE A 71 4.72 0.59 18.96
C PHE A 71 3.70 -0.40 19.54
N PHE A 72 3.99 -0.91 20.73
CA PHE A 72 3.05 -1.74 21.48
C PHE A 72 2.25 -0.87 22.44
N ASP A 73 0.91 -0.88 22.33
CA ASP A 73 0.03 -0.03 23.16
C ASP A 73 -0.35 -0.64 24.52
N GLY A 74 0.23 -1.80 24.86
CA GLY A 74 -0.13 -2.60 26.03
C GLY A 74 -1.10 -3.75 25.73
N SER A 75 -1.74 -3.75 24.55
CA SER A 75 -2.66 -4.80 24.10
C SER A 75 -2.27 -5.40 22.74
N ARG A 76 -1.84 -4.57 21.79
CA ARG A 76 -1.43 -4.99 20.44
C ARG A 76 -0.42 -4.03 19.83
N TRP A 77 0.26 -4.50 18.79
CA TRP A 77 1.09 -3.66 17.92
C TRP A 77 0.23 -2.70 17.12
N ARG A 78 0.68 -1.45 16.97
CA ARG A 78 0.03 -0.42 16.17
C ARG A 78 1.06 0.43 15.46
N SER A 79 0.69 0.97 14.31
CA SER A 79 1.54 1.87 13.52
C SER A 79 0.76 3.14 13.17
N VAL A 80 0.47 3.99 14.16
CA VAL A 80 -0.36 5.18 13.95
C VAL A 80 0.41 6.23 13.16
N GLY A 81 -0.15 6.71 12.04
CA GLY A 81 0.46 7.73 11.18
C GLY A 81 1.59 7.22 10.27
N HIS A 82 1.74 5.90 10.10
CA HIS A 82 2.78 5.33 9.24
C HIS A 82 2.63 5.73 7.76
N ALA A 83 1.39 5.83 7.24
CA ALA A 83 1.16 6.25 5.85
C ALA A 83 1.70 7.67 5.58
N GLU A 84 1.45 8.60 6.50
CA GLU A 84 1.97 9.97 6.43
C GLU A 84 3.50 10.01 6.53
N ALA A 85 4.05 9.27 7.50
CA ALA A 85 5.49 9.20 7.70
C ALA A 85 6.22 8.59 6.49
N GLY A 86 5.67 7.51 5.92
CA GLY A 86 6.23 6.87 4.74
C GLY A 86 6.18 7.78 3.51
N ALA A 87 5.04 8.46 3.29
CA ALA A 87 4.89 9.40 2.18
C ALA A 87 5.96 10.50 2.19
N GLN A 88 6.30 11.04 3.38
CA GLN A 88 7.33 12.08 3.52
C GLN A 88 8.74 11.64 3.11
N LEU A 89 9.01 10.32 3.08
CA LEU A 89 10.30 9.77 2.66
C LEU A 89 10.41 9.61 1.13
N ILE A 90 9.28 9.54 0.42
CA ILE A 90 9.22 9.16 -0.99
C ILE A 90 10.04 10.08 -1.90
N PRO A 91 9.99 11.42 -1.79
CA PRO A 91 10.79 12.28 -2.66
C PRO A 91 12.29 11.98 -2.60
N THR A 92 12.82 11.76 -1.39
CA THR A 92 14.24 11.43 -1.18
C THR A 92 14.60 10.05 -1.73
N ILE A 93 13.72 9.06 -1.53
CA ILE A 93 13.92 7.70 -2.05
C ILE A 93 13.95 7.71 -3.58
N MET A 94 12.99 8.38 -4.21
CA MET A 94 12.89 8.42 -5.67
C MET A 94 14.05 9.17 -6.32
N GLU A 95 14.51 10.26 -5.69
CA GLU A 95 15.73 10.94 -6.14
C GLU A 95 16.96 10.01 -6.08
N ARG A 96 17.13 9.27 -4.99
CA ARG A 96 18.25 8.32 -4.82
C ARG A 96 18.20 7.16 -5.82
N LEU A 97 17.00 6.76 -6.23
CA LEU A 97 16.77 5.72 -7.23
C LEU A 97 16.80 6.25 -8.67
N GLU A 98 17.06 7.54 -8.87
CA GLU A 98 17.07 8.21 -10.18
C GLU A 98 15.70 8.13 -10.90
N LEU A 99 14.60 8.18 -10.14
CA LEU A 99 13.20 8.15 -10.61
C LEU A 99 12.36 9.34 -10.11
N PRO A 100 12.87 10.59 -10.14
CA PRO A 100 12.17 11.75 -9.56
C PRO A 100 10.81 12.03 -10.19
N GLU A 101 10.59 11.61 -11.45
CA GLU A 101 9.31 11.76 -12.16
C GLU A 101 8.17 10.95 -11.54
N LEU A 102 8.47 9.88 -10.79
CA LEU A 102 7.47 9.06 -10.10
C LEU A 102 7.16 9.56 -8.68
N ALA A 103 7.96 10.49 -8.14
CA ALA A 103 7.92 10.87 -6.73
C ALA A 103 6.55 11.34 -6.25
N SER A 104 5.93 12.28 -6.97
CA SER A 104 4.62 12.81 -6.59
C SER A 104 3.52 11.75 -6.63
N ASP A 105 3.58 10.85 -7.63
CA ASP A 105 2.57 9.83 -7.81
C ASP A 105 2.68 8.75 -6.73
N VAL A 106 3.90 8.25 -6.49
CA VAL A 106 4.14 7.23 -5.45
C VAL A 106 3.92 7.81 -4.05
N GLU A 107 4.28 9.07 -3.80
CA GLU A 107 3.97 9.73 -2.54
C GLU A 107 2.46 9.72 -2.28
N TRP A 108 1.66 10.06 -3.30
CA TRP A 108 0.21 10.05 -3.18
C TRP A 108 -0.32 8.64 -2.91
N LEU A 109 0.19 7.62 -3.59
CA LEU A 109 -0.21 6.23 -3.35
C LEU A 109 0.09 5.77 -1.93
N VAL A 110 1.34 5.99 -1.47
CA VAL A 110 1.78 5.63 -0.11
C VAL A 110 1.00 6.39 0.95
N ARG A 111 0.70 7.67 0.74
CA ARG A 111 -0.10 8.46 1.70
C ARG A 111 -1.53 7.93 1.87
N HIS A 112 -2.11 7.36 0.82
CA HIS A 112 -3.54 7.03 0.78
C HIS A 112 -3.85 5.54 0.79
N HIS A 113 -2.87 4.64 0.90
CA HIS A 113 -3.10 3.18 0.85
C HIS A 113 -4.06 2.64 1.95
N LEU A 114 -4.32 3.43 3.00
CA LEU A 114 -5.29 3.11 4.07
C LEU A 114 -6.70 3.68 3.84
N PHE A 115 -7.00 4.29 2.69
CA PHE A 115 -8.24 5.05 2.47
C PHE A 115 -9.51 4.22 2.81
N HIS A 116 -9.49 2.93 2.46
CA HIS A 116 -10.59 1.99 2.62
C HIS A 116 -11.01 1.77 4.08
N PHE A 117 -10.10 1.95 5.06
CA PHE A 117 -10.43 1.86 6.48
C PHE A 117 -11.45 2.92 6.93
N SER A 118 -11.51 4.05 6.23
CA SER A 118 -12.40 5.17 6.59
C SER A 118 -13.78 5.10 5.94
N TRP A 119 -14.02 4.15 5.03
CA TRP A 119 -15.19 4.19 4.14
C TRP A 119 -16.44 3.47 4.64
N ASN A 120 -16.39 2.76 5.78
CA ASN A 120 -17.54 2.15 6.48
C ASN A 120 -18.64 1.62 5.53
N LEU A 121 -18.26 0.82 4.54
CA LEU A 121 -19.17 0.29 3.53
C LEU A 121 -20.00 -0.83 4.16
N GLY A 122 -21.29 -0.57 4.35
CA GLY A 122 -22.28 -1.55 4.85
C GLY A 122 -23.04 -2.23 3.71
N SER A 123 -24.19 -2.84 4.04
CA SER A 123 -25.03 -3.57 3.07
C SER A 123 -25.82 -2.68 2.09
N ASP A 124 -25.96 -1.38 2.38
CA ASP A 124 -26.53 -0.38 1.45
C ASP A 124 -25.45 0.68 1.19
N ILE A 125 -24.66 0.44 0.14
CA ILE A 125 -23.47 1.24 -0.13
C ILE A 125 -23.86 2.55 -0.79
N ARG A 126 -23.70 3.64 -0.05
CA ARG A 126 -23.84 5.00 -0.60
C ARG A 126 -22.57 5.78 -0.36
N LEU A 127 -21.79 5.93 -1.43
CA LEU A 127 -20.62 6.80 -1.41
C LEU A 127 -21.04 8.26 -1.23
N THR A 128 -20.39 8.93 -0.28
CA THR A 128 -20.49 10.37 -0.09
C THR A 128 -19.89 11.12 -1.29
N ARG A 129 -20.26 12.40 -1.44
CA ARG A 129 -19.67 13.28 -2.47
C ARG A 129 -18.14 13.33 -2.40
N ASN A 130 -17.57 13.30 -1.20
CA ASN A 130 -16.11 13.36 -1.03
C ASN A 130 -15.44 12.05 -1.45
N GLN A 131 -16.07 10.90 -1.19
CA GLN A 131 -15.56 9.60 -1.65
C GLN A 131 -15.58 9.51 -3.17
N ARG A 132 -16.67 9.94 -3.82
CA ARG A 132 -16.76 10.02 -5.29
C ARG A 132 -15.68 10.92 -5.88
N ARG A 133 -15.50 12.12 -5.31
CA ARG A 133 -14.42 13.03 -5.72
C ARG A 133 -13.02 12.44 -5.50
N PHE A 134 -12.84 11.62 -4.48
CA PHE A 134 -11.57 10.93 -4.25
C PHE A 134 -11.30 9.88 -5.35
N MET A 135 -12.34 9.17 -5.80
CA MET A 135 -12.25 8.19 -6.89
C MET A 135 -11.93 8.82 -8.25
N GLU A 136 -12.30 10.09 -8.45
CA GLU A 136 -11.95 10.85 -9.66
C GLU A 136 -10.45 11.17 -9.78
N HIS A 137 -9.64 10.91 -8.75
CA HIS A 137 -8.21 11.16 -8.82
C HIS A 137 -7.56 10.24 -9.89
N PRO A 138 -6.68 10.75 -10.78
CA PRO A 138 -6.09 9.95 -11.86
C PRO A 138 -5.32 8.70 -11.39
N LEU A 139 -4.79 8.73 -10.17
CA LEU A 139 -4.06 7.60 -9.56
C LEU A 139 -4.95 6.63 -8.77
N PHE A 140 -6.26 6.86 -8.72
CA PHE A 140 -7.16 5.97 -7.99
C PHE A 140 -7.14 4.52 -8.50
N PRO A 141 -7.05 4.24 -9.82
CA PRO A 141 -6.86 2.88 -10.32
C PRO A 141 -5.58 2.22 -9.77
N CYS A 142 -4.45 2.93 -9.81
CA CYS A 142 -3.19 2.44 -9.25
C CYS A 142 -3.30 2.21 -7.74
N LEU A 143 -4.02 3.09 -7.01
CA LEU A 143 -4.24 2.93 -5.58
C LEU A 143 -5.04 1.66 -5.27
N LEU A 144 -6.06 1.34 -6.07
CA LEU A 144 -6.81 0.09 -5.91
C LEU A 144 -5.88 -1.12 -6.06
N GLN A 145 -5.00 -1.12 -7.06
CA GLN A 145 -4.05 -2.21 -7.28
C GLN A 145 -3.05 -2.35 -6.13
N VAL A 146 -2.49 -1.23 -5.62
CA VAL A 146 -1.63 -1.24 -4.42
C VAL A 146 -2.37 -1.82 -3.21
N CYS A 147 -3.61 -1.39 -2.97
CA CYS A 147 -4.41 -1.90 -1.86
C CYS A 147 -4.79 -3.38 -2.02
N LEU A 148 -5.04 -3.85 -3.25
CA LEU A 148 -5.32 -5.26 -3.54
C LEU A 148 -4.09 -6.12 -3.26
N ALA A 149 -2.90 -5.70 -3.70
CA ALA A 149 -1.65 -6.39 -3.40
C ALA A 149 -1.38 -6.48 -1.87
N ASP A 150 -1.59 -5.39 -1.14
CA ASP A 150 -1.52 -5.38 0.34
C ASP A 150 -2.58 -6.31 0.97
N ALA A 151 -3.79 -6.36 0.41
CA ALA A 151 -4.84 -7.24 0.88
C ALA A 151 -4.51 -8.72 0.69
N ASP A 152 -3.97 -9.08 -0.48
CA ASP A 152 -3.63 -10.47 -0.83
C ASP A 152 -2.43 -10.97 -0.02
N ALA A 153 -1.51 -10.08 0.36
CA ALA A 153 -0.38 -10.39 1.24
C ALA A 153 -0.75 -10.61 2.72
N SER A 154 -1.93 -10.14 3.15
CA SER A 154 -2.32 -10.16 4.56
C SER A 154 -2.92 -11.49 4.96
N HIS A 155 -2.14 -12.32 5.63
CA HIS A 155 -2.56 -13.64 6.05
C HIS A 155 -3.26 -13.58 7.41
N GLY A 156 -4.58 -13.39 7.46
CA GLY A 156 -5.29 -13.32 8.73
C GLY A 156 -6.79 -13.15 8.57
N LEU A 157 -7.45 -12.70 9.64
CA LEU A 157 -8.89 -12.42 9.64
C LEU A 157 -9.21 -11.03 9.04
N SER A 158 -8.38 -10.56 8.10
CA SER A 158 -8.52 -9.24 7.50
C SER A 158 -9.67 -9.21 6.50
N ASP A 159 -10.58 -8.23 6.62
CA ASP A 159 -11.69 -8.03 5.69
C ASP A 159 -11.39 -6.99 4.60
N LYS A 160 -10.16 -6.44 4.58
CA LYS A 160 -9.79 -5.35 3.67
C LYS A 160 -9.93 -5.73 2.21
N GLY A 161 -9.54 -6.94 1.81
CA GLY A 161 -9.64 -7.39 0.42
C GLY A 161 -11.07 -7.37 -0.11
N SER A 162 -12.04 -7.84 0.69
CA SER A 162 -13.46 -7.80 0.31
C SER A 162 -13.98 -6.37 0.17
N LYS A 163 -13.57 -5.45 1.06
CA LYS A 163 -13.94 -4.03 0.96
C LYS A 163 -13.33 -3.36 -0.28
N ILE A 164 -12.06 -3.62 -0.56
CA ILE A 164 -11.35 -3.02 -1.69
C ILE A 164 -11.94 -3.51 -3.01
N ARG A 165 -12.24 -4.82 -3.14
CA ARG A 165 -12.92 -5.38 -4.32
C ARG A 165 -14.28 -4.75 -4.57
N LEU A 166 -15.07 -4.55 -3.52
CA LEU A 166 -16.35 -3.87 -3.61
C LEU A 166 -16.23 -2.41 -4.07
N ILE A 167 -15.19 -1.69 -3.61
CA ILE A 167 -14.89 -0.33 -4.08
C ILE A 167 -14.48 -0.36 -5.56
N ALA A 168 -13.69 -1.35 -5.97
CA ALA A 168 -13.28 -1.52 -7.36
C ALA A 168 -14.48 -1.78 -8.29
N GLU A 169 -15.43 -2.64 -7.88
CA GLU A 169 -16.66 -2.88 -8.63
C GLU A 169 -17.47 -1.59 -8.83
N ILE A 170 -17.65 -0.79 -7.77
CA ILE A 170 -18.34 0.50 -7.86
C ILE A 170 -17.59 1.47 -8.78
N PHE A 171 -16.26 1.50 -8.68
CA PHE A 171 -15.43 2.33 -9.55
C PHE A 171 -15.63 1.97 -11.02
N GLU A 172 -15.56 0.69 -11.36
CA GLU A 172 -15.76 0.22 -12.73
C GLU A 172 -17.16 0.58 -13.26
N GLU A 173 -18.19 0.39 -12.45
CA GLU A 173 -19.57 0.69 -12.81
C GLU A 173 -19.81 2.19 -13.07
N GLU A 174 -19.25 3.06 -12.22
CA GLU A 174 -19.51 4.49 -12.29
C GLU A 174 -18.57 5.26 -13.24
N TYR A 175 -17.34 4.78 -13.42
CA TYR A 175 -16.28 5.54 -14.11
C TYR A 175 -15.71 4.84 -15.35
N CYS A 176 -15.89 3.52 -15.51
CA CYS A 176 -15.34 2.78 -16.66
C CYS A 176 -16.42 2.30 -17.65
N LYS A 177 -17.64 1.99 -17.21
CA LYS A 177 -18.73 1.46 -18.07
C LYS A 177 -19.48 2.54 -18.89
N GLY A 178 -18.87 3.71 -19.13
CA GLY A 178 -19.49 4.85 -19.84
C GLY A 178 -18.97 5.15 -21.25
N GLU A 179 -18.03 4.36 -21.78
CA GLU A 179 -17.39 4.62 -23.10
C GLU A 179 -17.83 3.66 -24.22
N THR A 180 -19.12 3.31 -24.30
CA THR A 180 -19.71 2.62 -25.46
C THR A 180 -20.76 3.46 -26.16
#